data_AF-A0AA40TH45-F1
#
_entry.id   AF-A0AA40TH45-F1
#
_cell.length_a   1.000
_cell.length_b   1.000
_cell.length_c   1.000
_cell.angle_alpha   90.00
_cell.angle_beta   90.00
_cell.angle_gamma   90.00
#
_symmetry.space_group_name_H-M   'P 1'
#
loop_
_entity.id
_entity.type
_entity.pdbx_description
1 polymer ?
#
loop_
_entity_poly.entity_id
_entity_poly.type
_entity_poly.pdbx_seq_one_letter_code
_entity_poly.pdbx_strand_id
1 'polypeptide(L)'
;CGYCIAGCPFDVPRLNPEDNRVYKCTLCVDRVVVGQEPACVKTCPTGAIHFGTKESMKTLAGERVAELKTRGYENAGLYDPAGVGGTHVMYVLHHADKPNLYHG
;
A
#
# COMPACT_ATOMS: atom_id res chain seq x y z
N CYS A 1 -13.94 -2.49 -21.64
CA CYS A 1 -13.65 -1.15 -22.21
C CYS A 1 -12.27 -0.61 -21.81
N GLY A 2 -11.70 -0.97 -20.65
CA GLY A 2 -10.32 -0.61 -20.29
C GLY A 2 -10.13 0.80 -19.69
N TYR A 3 -11.18 1.59 -19.53
CA TYR A 3 -11.07 2.96 -19.00
C TYR A 3 -10.48 3.03 -17.59
N CYS A 4 -10.73 2.01 -16.77
CA CYS A 4 -10.15 1.92 -15.43
C CYS A 4 -8.62 1.75 -15.44
N ILE A 5 -8.04 1.21 -16.51
CA ILE A 5 -6.58 1.07 -16.65
C ILE A 5 -5.98 2.47 -16.86
N ALA A 6 -6.48 3.20 -17.85
CA ALA A 6 -6.01 4.56 -18.15
C ALA A 6 -6.28 5.56 -17.01
N GLY A 7 -7.37 5.39 -16.26
CA GLY A 7 -7.73 6.27 -15.15
C GLY A 7 -6.97 6.00 -13.85
N CYS A 8 -6.28 4.86 -13.71
CA CYS A 8 -5.56 4.54 -12.48
C CYS A 8 -4.19 5.22 -12.47
N PRO A 9 -3.91 6.15 -11.56
CA PRO A 9 -2.62 6.85 -11.52
C PRO A 9 -1.45 5.94 -11.09
N PHE A 10 -1.75 4.72 -10.63
CA PHE A 10 -0.79 3.73 -10.16
C PHE A 10 -0.62 2.55 -11.13
N ASP A 11 -1.30 2.58 -12.28
CA ASP A 11 -1.28 1.50 -13.28
C ASP A 11 -1.51 0.08 -12.68
N VAL A 12 -2.56 -0.08 -11.88
CA VAL A 12 -2.83 -1.35 -11.17
C VAL A 12 -3.76 -2.31 -11.94
N PRO A 13 -4.89 -1.86 -12.53
CA PRO A 13 -5.84 -2.80 -13.14
C PRO A 13 -5.21 -3.57 -14.31
N ARG A 14 -5.50 -4.88 -14.39
CA ARG A 14 -5.07 -5.75 -15.50
C ARG A 14 -6.28 -6.47 -16.09
N LEU A 15 -6.34 -6.58 -17.41
CA LEU A 15 -7.40 -7.27 -18.13
C LEU A 15 -7.08 -8.76 -18.26
N ASN A 16 -8.04 -9.62 -17.94
CA ASN A 16 -7.97 -11.04 -18.25
C ASN A 16 -8.51 -11.28 -19.68
N PRO A 17 -7.71 -11.81 -20.62
CA PRO A 17 -8.16 -12.06 -21.99
C PRO A 17 -9.21 -13.17 -22.10
N GLU A 18 -9.31 -14.08 -21.12
CA GLU A 18 -10.22 -15.22 -21.18
C GLU A 18 -11.69 -14.81 -20.97
N ASP A 19 -11.94 -13.84 -20.09
CA ASP A 19 -13.29 -13.43 -19.69
C ASP A 19 -13.58 -11.95 -19.97
N ASN A 20 -12.60 -11.23 -20.52
CA ASN A 20 -12.64 -9.80 -20.83
C ASN A 20 -12.99 -8.89 -19.63
N ARG A 21 -12.63 -9.30 -18.40
CA ARG A 21 -12.83 -8.53 -17.17
C ARG A 21 -11.51 -8.09 -16.56
N VAL A 22 -11.58 -7.03 -15.77
CA VAL A 22 -10.41 -6.48 -15.07
C VAL A 22 -10.30 -7.03 -13.66
N TYR A 23 -9.08 -7.31 -13.24
CA TYR A 23 -8.76 -7.79 -11.91
C TYR A 23 -7.68 -6.92 -11.29
N LYS A 24 -7.71 -6.84 -9.95
CA LYS A 24 -6.75 -6.13 -9.11
C LYS A 24 -6.87 -6.64 -7.68
N CYS A 25 -6.00 -6.16 -6.78
CA CYS A 25 -6.14 -6.38 -5.35
C CYS A 25 -7.54 -5.97 -4.84
N THR A 26 -8.14 -6.88 -4.06
CA THR A 26 -9.45 -6.71 -3.40
C THR A 26 -9.33 -6.33 -1.94
N LEU A 27 -8.10 -6.13 -1.44
CA LEU A 27 -7.79 -6.00 -0.02
C LEU A 27 -8.35 -7.17 0.83
N CYS A 28 -8.47 -8.36 0.22
CA CYS A 28 -9.10 -9.54 0.83
C CYS A 28 -10.47 -9.21 1.43
N VAL A 29 -11.32 -8.51 0.68
CA VAL A 29 -12.66 -8.10 1.15
C VAL A 29 -13.46 -9.24 1.78
N ASP A 30 -13.36 -10.44 1.22
CA ASP A 30 -13.97 -11.69 1.71
C ASP A 30 -13.52 -12.08 3.13
N ARG A 31 -12.27 -11.76 3.49
CA ARG A 31 -11.70 -12.00 4.82
C ARG A 31 -11.99 -10.84 5.77
N VAL A 32 -11.81 -9.61 5.29
CA VAL A 32 -11.93 -8.40 6.11
C VAL A 32 -13.35 -8.21 6.62
N VAL A 33 -14.37 -8.48 5.80
CA VAL A 33 -15.79 -8.32 6.21
C VAL A 33 -16.20 -9.29 7.32
N VAL A 34 -15.48 -10.40 7.51
CA VAL A 34 -15.70 -11.36 8.61
C VAL A 34 -14.65 -11.22 9.72
N GLY A 35 -13.94 -10.10 9.77
CA GLY A 35 -13.00 -9.77 10.84
C GLY A 35 -11.63 -10.47 10.74
N GLN A 36 -11.28 -11.04 9.60
CA GLN A 36 -9.95 -11.61 9.37
C GLN A 36 -9.04 -10.65 8.61
N GLU A 37 -7.76 -10.64 8.95
CA GLU A 37 -6.76 -9.85 8.21
C GLU A 37 -6.48 -10.43 6.81
N PRO A 38 -5.99 -9.60 5.85
CA PRO A 38 -5.61 -10.04 4.52
C PRO A 38 -4.57 -11.16 4.51
N ALA A 39 -4.62 -12.01 3.48
CA ALA A 39 -3.72 -13.16 3.38
C ALA A 39 -2.24 -12.75 3.29
N CYS A 40 -1.93 -11.69 2.53
CA CYS A 40 -0.56 -11.18 2.39
C CYS A 40 -0.01 -10.59 3.70
N VAL A 41 -0.88 -10.03 4.54
CA VAL A 41 -0.53 -9.53 5.88
C VAL A 41 -0.18 -10.71 6.77
N LYS A 42 -1.10 -11.69 6.86
CA LYS A 42 -0.94 -12.87 7.71
C LYS A 42 0.31 -13.68 7.40
N THR A 43 0.68 -13.77 6.12
CA THR A 43 1.82 -14.60 5.70
C THR A 43 3.18 -13.90 5.83
N CYS A 44 3.23 -12.58 6.10
CA CYS A 44 4.47 -11.83 6.09
C CYS A 44 5.37 -12.22 7.28
N PRO A 45 6.50 -12.93 7.06
CA PRO A 45 7.27 -13.53 8.15
C PRO A 45 8.02 -12.48 8.98
N THR A 46 8.43 -11.38 8.35
CA THR A 46 9.18 -10.29 9.01
C THR A 46 8.28 -9.23 9.61
N GLY A 47 6.96 -9.32 9.40
CA GLY A 47 6.03 -8.26 9.81
C GLY A 47 6.22 -6.96 9.04
N ALA A 48 6.68 -7.01 7.77
CA ALA A 48 6.78 -5.80 6.95
C ALA A 48 5.42 -5.23 6.51
N ILE A 49 4.37 -6.07 6.51
CA ILE A 49 3.01 -5.68 6.13
C ILE A 49 2.15 -5.73 7.39
N HIS A 50 1.52 -4.60 7.72
CA HIS A 50 0.60 -4.47 8.85
C HIS A 50 -0.82 -4.13 8.36
N PHE A 51 -1.83 -4.44 9.17
CA PHE A 51 -3.22 -4.18 8.87
C PHE A 51 -3.97 -3.69 10.11
N GLY A 52 -4.91 -2.76 9.91
CA GLY A 52 -5.73 -2.18 10.97
C GLY A 52 -6.51 -0.98 10.46
N THR A 53 -7.03 -0.17 11.38
CA THR A 53 -7.67 1.10 11.01
C THR A 53 -6.63 2.04 10.39
N LYS A 54 -7.08 2.92 9.48
CA LYS A 54 -6.17 3.86 8.81
C LYS A 54 -5.42 4.73 9.82
N GLU A 55 -6.09 5.18 10.89
CA GLU A 55 -5.48 5.98 11.94
C GLU A 55 -4.38 5.23 12.69
N SER A 56 -4.65 3.99 13.14
CA SER A 56 -3.63 3.17 13.82
C SER A 56 -2.43 2.87 12.92
N MET A 57 -2.66 2.65 11.62
CA MET A 57 -1.57 2.43 10.66
C MET A 57 -0.74 3.69 10.42
N LYS A 58 -1.34 4.90 10.47
CA LYS A 58 -0.58 6.16 10.40
C LYS A 58 0.27 6.39 11.64
N THR A 59 -0.24 6.05 12.83
CA THR A 59 0.55 6.10 14.08
C THR A 59 1.74 5.16 14.01
N LEU A 60 1.53 3.88 13.66
CA LEU A 60 2.59 2.89 13.53
C LEU A 60 3.64 3.30 12.48
N ALA A 61 3.19 3.84 11.34
CA ALA A 61 4.09 4.36 10.33
C ALA A 61 4.94 5.54 10.85
N GLY A 62 4.35 6.43 11.65
CA GLY A 62 5.07 7.54 12.28
C GLY A 62 6.18 7.07 13.22
N GLU A 63 5.88 6.09 14.07
CA GLU A 63 6.87 5.44 14.95
C GLU A 63 8.01 4.81 14.14
N ARG A 64 7.67 4.07 13.08
CA ARG A 64 8.65 3.43 12.20
C ARG A 64 9.53 4.44 11.48
N VAL A 65 8.96 5.54 10.99
CA VAL A 65 9.72 6.63 10.35
C VAL A 65 10.67 7.28 11.34
N ALA A 66 10.23 7.52 12.58
CA ALA A 66 11.09 8.08 13.62
C ALA A 66 12.29 7.16 13.91
N GLU A 67 12.07 5.84 14.01
CA GLU A 67 13.15 4.87 14.16
C GLU A 67 14.12 4.87 12.95
N LEU A 68 13.59 4.90 11.72
CA LEU A 68 14.45 4.93 10.52
C LEU A 68 15.36 6.16 10.48
N LYS A 69 14.87 7.31 10.95
CA LYS A 69 15.66 8.53 11.04
C LYS A 69 16.82 8.41 12.02
N THR A 70 16.66 7.71 13.16
CA THR A 70 17.78 7.47 14.09
C THR A 70 18.85 6.55 13.50
N ARG A 71 18.50 5.77 12.47
CA ARG A 71 19.38 4.83 11.76
C ARG A 71 20.04 5.43 10.52
N GLY A 72 19.93 6.75 10.31
CA GLY A 72 20.59 7.48 9.22
C GLY A 72 19.74 7.68 7.96
N TYR A 73 18.47 7.29 7.96
CA TYR A 73 17.55 7.56 6.84
C TYR A 73 16.82 8.90 7.06
N GLU A 74 17.51 10.02 6.81
CA GLU A 74 16.98 11.37 7.04
C GLU A 74 15.67 11.64 6.28
N ASN A 75 15.57 11.11 5.06
CA ASN A 75 14.41 11.25 4.18
C ASN A 75 13.39 10.10 4.33
N ALA A 76 13.45 9.33 5.42
CA ALA A 76 12.42 8.33 5.68
C ALA A 76 11.06 9.02 5.89
N GLY A 77 10.00 8.41 5.34
CA GLY A 77 8.67 8.99 5.38
C GLY A 77 7.55 8.03 5.00
N LEU A 78 6.32 8.45 5.27
CA LEU A 78 5.11 7.75 4.92
C LEU A 78 4.63 8.19 3.52
N TYR A 79 4.45 7.24 2.63
CA TYR A 79 3.81 7.43 1.34
C TYR A 79 2.30 7.22 1.46
N ASP A 80 1.56 8.33 1.57
CA ASP A 80 0.09 8.44 1.57
C ASP A 80 -0.29 9.63 0.67
N PRO A 81 -0.35 9.46 -0.66
CA PRO A 81 -0.37 10.57 -1.61
C PRO A 81 -1.66 11.39 -1.54
N ALA A 82 -1.55 12.65 -1.13
CA ALA A 82 -2.68 13.58 -1.01
C ALA A 82 -3.37 13.86 -2.36
N GLY A 83 -2.67 13.73 -3.49
CA GLY A 83 -3.22 13.94 -4.83
C GLY A 83 -4.38 13.00 -5.21
N VAL A 84 -4.53 11.88 -4.51
CA VAL A 84 -5.68 10.96 -4.65
C VAL A 84 -6.57 10.93 -3.40
N GLY A 85 -6.42 11.90 -2.49
CA GLY A 85 -7.11 11.94 -1.19
C GLY A 85 -6.51 11.01 -0.13
N GLY A 86 -5.29 10.51 -0.38
CA GLY A 86 -4.66 9.45 0.41
C GLY A 86 -5.14 8.05 0.01
N THR A 87 -4.42 7.03 0.47
CA THR A 87 -4.65 5.63 0.09
C THR A 87 -5.04 4.78 1.30
N HIS A 88 -5.58 3.59 1.04
CA HIS A 88 -5.81 2.55 2.07
C HIS A 88 -4.71 1.48 2.09
N VAL A 89 -3.69 1.65 1.24
CA VAL A 89 -2.43 0.91 1.28
C VAL A 89 -1.33 1.96 1.24
N MET A 90 -0.58 2.07 2.32
CA MET A 90 0.47 3.07 2.51
C MET A 90 1.81 2.38 2.70
N TYR A 91 2.91 3.07 2.38
CA TYR A 91 4.26 2.53 2.52
C TYR A 91 5.10 3.40 3.45
N VAL A 92 5.94 2.78 4.27
CA VAL A 92 7.06 3.48 4.90
C VAL A 92 8.28 3.30 4.00
N LEU A 93 8.80 4.41 3.48
CA LEU A 93 9.94 4.42 2.57
C LEU A 93 11.17 4.96 3.28
N HIS A 94 12.34 4.39 2.96
CA HIS A 94 13.63 4.91 3.44
C HIS A 94 13.99 6.23 2.76
N HIS A 95 13.58 6.40 1.50
CA HIS A 95 13.75 7.60 0.68
C HIS A 95 12.38 8.08 0.18
N ALA A 96 11.57 8.68 1.06
CA ALA A 96 10.25 9.20 0.70
C ALA A 96 10.33 10.43 -0.22
N ASP A 97 11.48 11.09 -0.30
CA ASP A 97 11.81 12.14 -1.26
C ASP A 97 11.94 11.62 -2.70
N LYS A 98 12.23 10.32 -2.87
CA LYS A 98 12.47 9.67 -4.16
C LYS A 98 11.65 8.38 -4.28
N PRO A 99 10.30 8.46 -4.26
CA PRO A 99 9.44 7.27 -4.27
C PRO A 99 9.64 6.41 -5.54
N ASN A 100 10.05 7.02 -6.65
CA ASN A 100 10.31 6.33 -7.91
C ASN A 100 11.47 5.32 -7.84
N LEU A 101 12.34 5.39 -6.82
CA LEU A 101 13.38 4.37 -6.60
C LEU A 101 12.78 2.99 -6.25
N TYR A 102 11.51 2.96 -5.82
CA TYR A 102 10.80 1.76 -5.38
C TYR A 102 9.73 1.32 -6.39
N HIS A 103 9.66 1.96 -7.55
CA HIS A 103 8.77 1.61 -8.64
C HIS A 103 9.59 0.95 -9.76
N GLY A 104 9.09 -0.16 -10.28
CA GLY A 104 9.70 -0.93 -11.38
C GLY A 104 8.63 -1.52 -12.28
#